data_AF-G8YLT8-F1
#
_entry.id   AF-G8YLT8-F1
#
_cell.length_a   1.000
_cell.length_b   1.000
_cell.length_c   1.000
_cell.angle_alpha   90.00
_cell.angle_beta   90.00
_cell.angle_gamma   90.00
#
_symmetry.space_group_name_H-M   'P 1'
#
loop_
_entity.id
_entity.type
_entity.pdbx_description
1 polymer ?
#
loop_
_entity_poly.entity_id
_entity_poly.type
_entity_poly.pdbx_seq_one_letter_code
_entity_poly.pdbx_strand_id
1 'polypeptide(L)'
;MPPISNSEASARHSKSKRRSNIESYPFKWVKQLRGLPSSPSQHDHLKIEYIDTNLNNSRKMINSVNELSNSSKELLNTYYKVGESSTRIDQIEKELDWLNNY
;
A
#
# COMPACT_ATOMS: atom_id res chain seq x y z
N MET A 1 60.60 -25.04 42.45
CA MET A 1 60.16 -23.90 41.61
C MET A 1 58.64 -23.99 41.47
N PRO A 2 57.86 -22.95 41.86
CA PRO A 2 56.41 -22.88 41.62
C PRO A 2 56.14 -22.40 40.16
N PRO A 3 54.93 -22.51 39.55
CA PRO A 3 53.73 -21.71 39.93
C PRO A 3 52.37 -22.46 39.86
N ILE A 4 51.39 -22.23 40.76
CA ILE A 4 50.33 -21.20 40.85
C ILE A 4 48.96 -21.62 40.23
N SER A 5 47.99 -21.72 41.15
CA SER A 5 46.54 -21.39 41.12
C SER A 5 45.57 -22.04 40.12
N ASN A 6 44.56 -22.68 40.72
CA ASN A 6 43.16 -22.63 40.28
C ASN A 6 42.71 -21.18 40.05
N SER A 7 42.08 -20.90 38.91
CA SER A 7 40.87 -20.06 38.88
C SER A 7 40.08 -20.34 37.60
N GLU A 8 38.83 -20.77 37.81
CA GLU A 8 37.79 -20.78 36.80
C GLU A 8 37.63 -19.34 36.26
N ALA A 9 37.90 -19.14 34.98
CA ALA A 9 37.44 -17.98 34.24
C ALA A 9 36.64 -18.47 33.04
N SER A 10 35.44 -18.98 33.33
CA SER A 10 34.38 -19.24 32.35
C SER A 10 33.83 -17.89 31.86
N ALA A 11 34.62 -17.20 31.03
CA ALA A 11 34.24 -15.94 30.39
C ALA A 11 33.57 -16.23 29.04
N ARG A 12 32.26 -16.49 29.16
CA ARG A 12 31.19 -16.37 28.15
C ARG A 12 31.57 -15.51 26.93
N HIS A 13 31.90 -16.13 25.82
CA HIS A 13 31.77 -15.47 24.51
C HIS A 13 30.31 -15.56 24.05
N SER A 14 29.50 -14.63 24.55
CA SER A 14 28.13 -14.41 24.11
C SER A 14 28.12 -14.10 22.61
N LYS A 15 27.66 -15.05 21.79
CA LYS A 15 27.27 -14.79 20.42
C LYS A 15 26.13 -13.76 20.46
N SER A 16 26.45 -12.50 20.19
CA SER A 16 25.46 -11.43 20.01
C SER A 16 24.57 -11.79 18.82
N LYS A 17 23.42 -12.40 19.12
CA LYS A 17 22.34 -12.63 18.18
C LYS A 17 21.76 -11.25 17.87
N ARG A 18 22.25 -10.60 16.82
CA ARG A 18 21.60 -9.43 16.22
C ARG A 18 20.18 -9.86 15.83
N ARG A 19 19.21 -9.56 16.68
CA ARG A 19 17.79 -9.60 16.31
C ARG A 19 17.59 -8.48 15.30
N SER A 20 17.53 -8.82 14.02
CA SER A 20 16.94 -7.91 13.04
C SER A 20 15.48 -7.71 13.45
N ASN A 21 15.11 -6.47 13.77
CA ASN A 21 13.72 -6.08 13.90
C ASN A 21 13.07 -6.22 12.53
N ILE A 22 12.57 -7.42 12.23
CA ILE A 22 11.71 -7.65 11.07
C ILE A 22 10.36 -7.07 11.46
N GLU A 23 10.10 -5.86 10.99
CA GLU A 23 8.80 -5.22 11.05
C GLU A 23 7.72 -6.25 10.71
N SER A 24 6.77 -6.41 11.63
CA SER A 24 5.70 -7.38 11.52
C SER A 24 4.75 -6.91 10.43
N TYR A 25 4.98 -7.35 9.19
CA TYR A 25 4.01 -7.20 8.12
C TYR A 25 2.64 -7.71 8.62
N PRO A 26 1.56 -6.92 8.47
CA PRO A 26 0.25 -7.20 9.08
C PRO A 26 -0.39 -8.50 8.60
N PHE A 27 0.14 -9.11 7.55
CA PHE A 27 -0.42 -10.28 6.90
C PHE A 27 0.57 -11.43 6.85
N LYS A 28 0.36 -12.44 7.69
CA LYS A 28 1.20 -13.66 7.77
C LYS A 28 1.30 -14.40 6.44
N TRP A 29 0.26 -14.35 5.60
CA TRP A 29 0.23 -14.98 4.27
C TRP A 29 1.21 -14.34 3.28
N VAL A 30 1.56 -13.07 3.46
CA VAL A 30 2.55 -12.38 2.60
C VAL A 30 3.94 -13.00 2.79
N LYS A 31 4.26 -13.55 3.97
CA LYS A 31 5.50 -14.30 4.20
C LYS A 31 5.49 -15.67 3.52
N GLN A 32 4.33 -16.30 3.39
CA GLN A 32 4.19 -17.59 2.69
C GLN A 32 4.34 -17.44 1.18
N LEU A 33 3.93 -16.31 0.61
CA LEU A 33 4.14 -16.01 -0.81
C LEU A 33 5.59 -15.65 -1.16
N ARG A 34 6.35 -15.05 -0.22
CA ARG A 34 7.77 -14.72 -0.44
C ARG A 34 8.75 -15.79 0.02
N GLY A 35 8.30 -16.75 0.82
CA GLY A 35 9.10 -17.87 1.27
C GLY A 35 9.11 -18.94 0.19
N LEU A 36 10.14 -18.92 -0.68
CA LEU A 36 10.40 -20.06 -1.56
C LEU A 36 10.44 -21.34 -0.72
N PRO A 37 9.82 -22.44 -1.19
CA PRO A 37 9.85 -23.71 -0.47
C PRO A 37 11.31 -24.11 -0.21
N SER A 38 11.60 -24.51 1.02
CA SER A 38 12.96 -24.91 1.46
C SER A 38 13.50 -26.11 0.66
N SER A 39 12.61 -26.83 -0.02
CA SER A 39 12.88 -27.93 -0.95
C SER A 39 11.98 -27.74 -2.19
N PRO A 40 12.47 -27.07 -3.24
CA PRO A 40 11.65 -26.80 -4.42
C PRO A 40 11.41 -28.08 -5.22
N SER A 41 10.15 -28.32 -5.58
CA SER A 41 9.78 -29.31 -6.59
C SER A 41 10.11 -28.78 -7.99
N GLN A 42 10.33 -29.66 -8.96
CA GLN A 42 10.65 -29.26 -10.35
C GLN A 42 9.64 -28.29 -10.97
N HIS A 43 8.40 -28.23 -10.48
CA HIS A 43 7.32 -27.38 -11.03
C HIS A 43 7.03 -26.14 -10.18
N ASP A 44 7.79 -25.89 -9.10
CA ASP A 44 7.50 -24.74 -8.22
C ASP A 44 7.81 -23.39 -8.88
N HIS A 45 8.70 -23.35 -9.87
CA HIS A 45 8.98 -22.15 -10.67
C HIS A 45 7.73 -21.65 -11.41
N LEU A 46 6.93 -22.54 -12.00
CA LEU A 46 5.68 -22.20 -12.69
C LEU A 46 4.65 -21.59 -11.72
N LYS A 47 4.58 -22.10 -10.48
CA LYS A 47 3.69 -21.57 -9.46
C LYS A 47 4.10 -20.16 -9.03
N ILE A 48 5.42 -19.92 -8.91
CA ILE A 48 5.97 -18.60 -8.57
C ILE A 48 5.69 -17.60 -9.68
N GLU A 49 5.98 -17.94 -10.94
CA GLU A 49 5.73 -17.07 -12.10
C GLU A 49 4.24 -16.72 -12.22
N TYR A 50 3.35 -17.69 -11.97
CA TYR A 50 1.91 -17.45 -11.94
C TYR A 50 1.49 -16.49 -10.81
N ILE A 51 2.03 -16.69 -9.60
CA ILE A 51 1.77 -15.80 -8.46
C ILE A 51 2.25 -14.39 -8.77
N ASP A 52 3.47 -14.23 -9.29
CA ASP A 52 4.05 -12.93 -9.62
C ASP A 52 3.25 -12.21 -10.70
N THR A 53 2.86 -12.91 -11.76
CA THR A 53 2.03 -12.36 -12.83
C THR A 53 0.68 -11.88 -12.29
N ASN A 54 0.01 -12.70 -11.47
CA ASN A 54 -1.30 -12.33 -10.92
C ASN A 54 -1.22 -11.23 -9.87
N LEU A 55 -0.18 -11.20 -9.05
CA LEU A 55 0.07 -10.12 -8.11
C LEU A 55 0.33 -8.80 -8.86
N ASN A 56 1.09 -8.84 -9.94
CA ASN A 56 1.32 -7.69 -10.79
C ASN A 56 0.01 -7.18 -11.42
N ASN A 57 -0.81 -8.08 -11.97
CA ASN A 57 -2.11 -7.74 -12.53
C ASN A 57 -3.04 -7.14 -11.45
N SER A 58 -3.04 -7.72 -10.25
CA SER A 58 -3.81 -7.21 -9.11
C SER A 58 -3.36 -5.81 -8.69
N ARG A 59 -2.05 -5.55 -8.61
CA ARG A 59 -1.52 -4.21 -8.31
C ARG A 59 -1.90 -3.18 -9.38
N LYS A 60 -1.81 -3.54 -10.66
CA LYS A 60 -2.24 -2.67 -11.77
C LYS A 60 -3.72 -2.34 -11.68
N MET A 61 -4.57 -3.34 -11.42
CA MET A 61 -6.01 -3.14 -11.25
C MET A 61 -6.33 -2.22 -10.07
N ILE A 62 -5.67 -2.42 -8.93
CA ILE A 62 -5.82 -1.54 -7.75
C ILE A 62 -5.47 -0.09 -8.10
N ASN A 63 -4.37 0.13 -8.83
CA ASN A 63 -3.98 1.47 -9.25
C ASN A 63 -5.02 2.09 -10.20
N SER A 64 -5.50 1.36 -11.20
CA SER A 64 -6.54 1.85 -12.11
C SER A 64 -7.84 2.20 -11.39
N VAL A 65 -8.25 1.41 -10.39
CA VAL A 65 -9.43 1.72 -9.56
C VAL A 65 -9.20 2.99 -8.73
N ASN A 66 -8.01 3.17 -8.15
CA ASN A 66 -7.68 4.37 -7.40
C ASN A 66 -7.64 5.62 -8.30
N GLU A 67 -7.05 5.51 -9.49
CA GLU A 67 -7.05 6.58 -10.49
C GLU A 67 -8.48 6.95 -10.89
N LEU A 68 -9.33 5.96 -11.21
CA LEU A 68 -10.73 6.19 -11.55
C LEU A 68 -11.50 6.86 -10.41
N SER A 69 -11.31 6.41 -9.17
CA SER A 69 -11.91 7.02 -7.98
C SER A 69 -11.50 8.48 -7.84
N ASN A 70 -10.22 8.80 -8.05
CA ASN A 70 -9.73 10.18 -7.95
C ASN A 70 -10.28 11.05 -9.09
N SER A 71 -10.27 10.57 -10.32
CA SER A 71 -10.88 11.28 -11.47
C SER A 71 -12.38 11.50 -11.27
N SER A 72 -13.10 10.53 -10.70
CA SER A 72 -14.52 10.65 -10.40
C SER A 72 -14.80 11.74 -9.35
N LYS A 73 -13.96 11.86 -8.32
CA LYS A 73 -14.06 12.95 -7.33
C LYS A 73 -13.84 14.32 -7.97
N GLU A 74 -12.83 14.45 -8.83
CA GLU A 74 -12.59 15.70 -9.56
C GLU A 74 -13.77 16.06 -10.47
N LEU A 75 -14.32 15.08 -11.18
CA LEU A 75 -15.48 15.27 -12.04
C LEU A 75 -16.71 15.73 -11.23
N LEU A 76 -17.00 15.10 -10.09
CA LEU A 76 -18.08 15.53 -9.20
C LEU A 76 -17.87 16.98 -8.73
N ASN A 77 -16.65 17.35 -8.34
CA ASN A 77 -16.33 18.71 -7.95
C ASN A 77 -16.59 19.71 -9.10
N THR A 78 -16.24 19.36 -10.34
CA THR A 78 -16.57 20.21 -11.50
C THR A 78 -18.08 20.33 -11.72
N TYR A 79 -18.84 19.25 -11.59
CA TYR A 79 -20.29 19.29 -11.72
C TYR A 79 -20.93 20.16 -10.64
N TYR A 80 -20.46 20.08 -9.39
CA TYR A 80 -20.94 20.96 -8.32
C TYR A 80 -20.69 22.43 -8.64
N LYS A 81 -19.49 22.79 -9.11
CA LYS A 81 -19.18 24.17 -9.51
C LYS A 81 -20.08 24.65 -10.65
N VAL A 82 -20.29 23.83 -11.67
CA VAL A 82 -21.18 24.16 -12.80
C VAL A 82 -22.63 24.32 -12.33
N GLY A 83 -23.12 23.42 -11.48
CA GLY A 83 -24.46 23.52 -10.90
C GLY A 83 -24.65 24.78 -10.04
N GLU A 84 -23.64 25.14 -9.24
CA GLU A 84 -23.64 26.39 -8.48
C GLU A 84 -23.68 27.60 -9.42
N SER A 85 -22.84 27.63 -10.46
CA SER A 85 -22.86 28.69 -11.46
C SER A 85 -24.21 28.80 -12.18
N SER A 86 -24.83 27.68 -12.56
CA SER A 86 -26.15 27.67 -13.18
C SER A 86 -27.21 28.27 -12.25
N THR A 87 -27.20 27.87 -10.98
CA THR A 87 -28.15 28.39 -9.98
C THR A 87 -28.00 29.91 -9.83
N ARG A 88 -26.77 30.42 -9.85
CA ARG A 88 -26.51 31.88 -9.80
C ARG A 88 -27.00 32.59 -11.07
N ILE A 89 -26.84 31.98 -12.24
CA ILE A 89 -27.34 32.54 -13.51
C ILE A 89 -28.87 32.58 -13.49
N ASP A 90 -29.54 31.52 -13.08
CA ASP A 90 -31.01 31.47 -12.96
C ASP A 90 -31.54 32.54 -11.99
N GLN A 91 -30.79 32.80 -10.91
CA GLN A 91 -31.12 33.86 -9.96
C GLN A 91 -30.99 35.25 -10.62
N ILE A 92 -29.91 35.50 -11.34
CA ILE A 92 -29.71 36.75 -12.08
C ILE A 92 -30.79 36.94 -13.15
N GLU A 93 -31.17 35.88 -13.87
CA GLU A 93 -32.23 35.93 -14.88
C GLU A 93 -33.56 36.34 -14.25
N LYS A 94 -33.95 35.72 -13.12
CA LYS A 94 -35.14 36.12 -12.35
C LYS A 94 -35.05 37.57 -11.85
N GLU A 95 -33.87 38.00 -11.42
CA GLU A 95 -33.59 39.38 -11.02
C GLU A 95 -33.47 40.35 -12.19
N LEU A 96 -33.48 39.91 -13.44
CA LEU A 96 -33.54 40.78 -14.62
C LEU A 96 -34.91 40.74 -15.28
N ASP A 97 -35.71 39.70 -15.04
CA ASP A 97 -37.05 39.53 -15.61
C ASP A 97 -38.01 40.65 -15.20
N TRP A 98 -37.80 41.27 -14.03
CA TRP A 98 -38.59 42.44 -13.61
C TRP A 98 -38.31 43.69 -14.47
N LEU A 99 -37.15 43.81 -15.10
CA LEU A 99 -36.84 44.91 -16.03
C LEU A 99 -37.54 44.75 -17.38
N ASN A 100 -37.90 43.51 -17.75
CA ASN A 100 -38.50 43.21 -19.04
C ASN A 100 -40.05 43.37 -19.05
N ASN A 101 -40.64 43.57 -17.87
CA ASN A 101 -42.08 43.78 -17.66
C ASN A 101 -42.47 45.27 -17.51
N TYR A 102 -41.56 46.18 -17.86
CA TYR A 102 -41.76 47.64 -17.93
C TYR A 102 -41.38 48.15 -19.32
#